data_AF-A0A2D4L323-F1
#
_entry.id   AF-A0A2D4L323-F1
#
_cell.length_a   1.000
_cell.length_b   1.000
_cell.length_c   1.000
_cell.angle_alpha   90.00
_cell.angle_beta   90.00
_cell.angle_gamma   90.00
#
_symmetry.space_group_name_H-M   'P 1'
#
loop_
_entity.id
_entity.type
_entity.pdbx_description
1 polymer ?
#
loop_
_entity_poly.entity_id
_entity_poly.type
_entity_poly.pdbx_seq_one_letter_code
_entity_poly.pdbx_strand_id
1 'polypeptide(L)'
;NTIARLDHLDPPQPPKCITMLYVFAETHFDRGINDWLCKYVYDYIGKDHDNILKELMATISTFLITTLWLGPCEIVYIWSIFNCFGLNFELWVQQFFQLKPFADKEANMSEATSRRIRSIFGAANFWAIVFYNILALNSLEFALLVAKRIFLTGFPFSTFSIWFITYCGVQLIKERERILAIREEEKDKEKAE
;
A
#
# COMPACT_ATOMS: atom_id res chain seq x y z
N ASN A 1 13.68 14.04 13.14
CA ASN A 1 14.80 14.12 12.16
C ASN A 1 15.87 15.16 12.50
N THR A 2 15.52 16.32 13.07
CA THR A 2 16.50 17.39 13.37
C THR A 2 17.59 16.98 14.36
N ILE A 3 17.25 16.25 15.43
CA ILE A 3 18.23 15.82 16.45
C ILE A 3 19.20 14.77 15.88
N ALA A 4 18.71 13.73 15.20
CA ALA A 4 19.57 12.72 14.57
C ALA A 4 20.58 13.35 13.58
N ARG A 5 20.14 14.36 12.81
CA ARG A 5 21.03 15.08 11.88
C ARG A 5 22.04 15.98 12.58
N LEU A 6 21.74 16.48 13.78
CA LEU A 6 22.73 17.17 14.63
C LEU A 6 23.85 16.21 15.04
N ASP A 7 23.52 14.94 15.27
CA ASP A 7 24.49 13.87 15.56
C ASP A 7 25.11 13.24 14.30
N HIS A 8 24.95 13.87 13.13
CA HIS A 8 25.41 13.36 11.83
C HIS A 8 24.87 11.97 11.45
N LEU A 9 23.71 11.60 11.99
CA LEU A 9 22.97 10.40 11.62
C LEU A 9 21.91 10.75 10.58
N ASP A 10 21.72 9.86 9.61
CA ASP A 10 20.64 9.95 8.64
C ASP A 10 19.41 9.17 9.13
N PRO A 11 18.36 9.85 9.65
CA PRO A 11 17.17 9.17 10.12
C PRO A 11 16.33 8.66 8.94
N PRO A 12 15.49 7.63 9.16
CA PRO A 12 14.52 7.21 8.16
C PRO A 12 13.59 8.37 7.77
N GLN A 13 13.08 8.30 6.54
CA GLN A 13 12.19 9.30 6.00
C GLN A 13 10.87 9.40 6.81
N PRO A 14 10.22 10.58 6.83
CA PRO A 14 8.93 10.73 7.50
C PRO A 14 7.84 9.84 6.85
N PRO A 15 6.78 9.48 7.59
CA PRO A 15 5.69 8.67 7.04
C PRO A 15 5.00 9.38 5.88
N LYS A 16 4.54 8.61 4.89
CA LYS A 16 3.66 9.13 3.83
C LYS A 16 2.30 9.47 4.44
N CYS A 17 1.69 10.56 3.99
CA CYS A 17 0.31 10.87 4.39
C CYS A 17 -0.62 9.75 3.92
N ILE A 18 -1.59 9.33 4.74
CA ILE A 18 -2.54 8.29 4.35
C ILE A 18 -3.30 8.64 3.07
N THR A 19 -3.51 9.93 2.80
CA THR A 19 -4.17 10.40 1.58
C THR A 19 -3.36 10.14 0.31
N MET A 20 -2.07 9.82 0.45
CA MET A 20 -1.16 9.47 -0.64
C MET A 20 -1.06 7.95 -0.87
N LEU A 21 -1.63 7.12 0.01
CA LEU A 21 -1.44 5.67 -0.02
C LEU A 21 -2.54 4.99 -0.84
N TYR A 22 -2.16 4.38 -1.95
CA TYR A 22 -3.08 3.61 -2.81
C TYR A 22 -2.54 2.19 -3.13
N VAL A 23 -1.43 1.82 -2.49
CA VAL A 23 -0.72 0.54 -2.62
C VAL A 23 -0.45 0.02 -1.22
N PHE A 24 -0.77 -1.24 -0.96
CA PHE A 24 -0.56 -1.87 0.35
C PHE A 24 0.92 -1.95 0.72
N ALA A 25 1.79 -2.23 -0.25
CA ALA A 25 3.24 -2.29 -0.02
C ALA A 25 3.84 -0.97 0.52
N GLU A 26 3.19 0.18 0.30
CA GLU A 26 3.64 1.48 0.80
C GLU A 26 3.07 1.85 2.18
N THR A 27 2.28 0.95 2.78
CA THR A 27 1.71 1.18 4.10
C THR A 27 2.76 0.95 5.19
N HIS A 28 3.32 2.04 5.70
CA HIS A 28 4.26 1.99 6.80
C HIS A 28 3.69 2.78 7.99
N PHE A 29 3.34 2.09 9.08
CA PHE A 29 2.89 2.73 10.32
C PHE A 29 4.03 3.50 11.00
N ASP A 30 5.19 2.85 11.08
CA ASP A 30 6.47 3.43 11.46
C ASP A 30 7.52 2.91 10.46
N ARG A 31 8.29 3.82 9.85
CA ARG A 31 9.27 3.40 8.83
C ARG A 31 10.42 2.60 9.43
N GLY A 32 10.88 2.95 10.63
CA GLY A 32 12.02 2.27 11.26
C GLY A 32 11.71 0.80 11.55
N ILE A 33 10.54 0.53 12.15
CA ILE A 33 10.14 -0.87 12.40
C ILE A 33 9.82 -1.60 11.10
N ASN A 34 9.22 -0.94 10.11
CA ASN A 34 8.94 -1.57 8.83
C ASN A 34 10.24 -1.97 8.11
N ASP A 35 11.22 -1.07 8.04
CA ASP A 35 12.53 -1.38 7.46
C ASP A 35 13.22 -2.55 8.18
N TRP A 36 13.10 -2.62 9.51
CA TRP A 36 13.60 -3.75 10.29
C TRP A 36 12.87 -5.06 9.96
N LEU A 37 11.54 -5.03 9.89
CA LEU A 37 10.71 -6.18 9.55
C LEU A 37 10.99 -6.68 8.13
N CYS A 38 11.07 -5.76 7.16
CA CYS A 38 11.44 -6.07 5.78
C CYS A 38 12.79 -6.78 5.74
N LYS A 39 13.82 -6.19 6.34
CA LYS A 39 15.19 -6.71 6.27
C LYS A 39 15.39 -8.02 7.03
N TYR A 40 14.85 -8.13 8.25
CA TYR A 40 15.21 -9.22 9.17
C TYR A 40 14.16 -10.34 9.24
N VAL A 41 12.95 -10.11 8.73
CA VAL A 41 11.88 -11.11 8.74
C VAL A 41 11.47 -11.44 7.32
N TYR A 42 10.94 -10.47 6.60
CA TYR A 42 10.35 -10.69 5.28
C TYR A 42 11.40 -11.18 4.26
N ASP A 43 12.48 -10.44 4.06
CA ASP A 43 13.55 -10.81 3.12
C ASP A 43 14.34 -12.03 3.60
N TYR A 44 14.53 -12.17 4.90
CA TYR A 44 15.23 -13.33 5.46
C TYR A 44 14.47 -14.65 5.21
N ILE A 45 13.14 -14.64 5.35
CA ILE A 45 12.29 -15.81 5.15
C ILE A 45 12.01 -16.02 3.65
N GLY A 46 11.69 -14.96 2.93
CA GLY A 46 11.36 -15.00 1.50
C GLY A 46 12.55 -15.30 0.59
N LYS A 47 13.76 -14.92 1.02
CA LYS A 47 15.03 -15.08 0.29
C LYS A 47 14.95 -14.41 -1.09
N ASP A 48 14.83 -15.22 -2.13
CA ASP A 48 14.80 -14.76 -3.53
C ASP A 48 13.38 -14.36 -3.99
N HIS A 49 12.35 -14.55 -3.15
CA HIS A 49 10.94 -14.23 -3.46
C HIS A 49 10.44 -14.81 -4.79
N ASP A 50 10.97 -15.98 -5.17
CA ASP A 50 10.76 -16.64 -6.49
C ASP A 50 9.42 -17.39 -6.61
N ASN A 51 8.73 -17.62 -5.51
CA ASN A 51 7.49 -18.39 -5.45
C ASN A 51 6.52 -17.79 -4.45
N ILE A 52 5.24 -17.80 -4.81
CA ILE A 52 4.09 -17.38 -4.01
C ILE A 52 4.10 -17.97 -2.60
N LEU A 53 4.55 -19.22 -2.42
CA LEU A 53 4.62 -19.82 -1.09
C LEU A 53 5.68 -19.16 -0.19
N LYS A 54 6.85 -18.80 -0.73
CA LYS A 54 7.89 -18.12 0.05
C LYS A 54 7.43 -16.71 0.43
N GLU A 55 6.81 -16.01 -0.52
CA GLU A 55 6.20 -14.69 -0.35
C GLU A 55 5.11 -14.71 0.75
N LEU A 56 4.21 -15.69 0.69
CA LEU A 56 3.14 -15.86 1.67
C LEU A 56 3.71 -16.15 3.07
N MET A 57 4.71 -17.02 3.17
CA MET A 57 5.36 -17.32 4.45
C MET A 57 6.08 -16.09 5.02
N ALA A 58 6.75 -15.31 4.18
CA ALA A 58 7.42 -14.08 4.57
C ALA A 58 6.44 -13.02 5.09
N THR A 59 5.35 -12.77 4.35
CA THR A 59 4.31 -11.82 4.77
C THR A 59 3.60 -12.26 6.06
N ILE A 60 3.18 -13.52 6.17
CA ILE A 60 2.53 -14.05 7.38
C ILE A 60 3.47 -13.91 8.58
N SER A 61 4.73 -14.32 8.45
CA SER A 61 5.70 -14.23 9.55
C SER A 61 5.94 -12.79 9.99
N THR A 62 5.98 -11.87 9.02
CA THR A 62 6.12 -10.45 9.28
C THR A 62 4.93 -9.90 10.08
N PHE A 63 3.70 -10.20 9.65
CA PHE A 63 2.50 -9.76 10.38
C PHE A 63 2.32 -10.43 11.74
N LEU A 64 2.78 -11.68 11.91
CA LEU A 64 2.81 -12.35 13.22
C LEU A 64 3.75 -11.63 14.18
N ILE A 65 4.96 -11.27 13.75
CA ILE A 65 5.91 -10.53 14.59
C ILE A 65 5.38 -9.13 14.90
N THR A 66 4.78 -8.45 13.90
CA THR A 66 4.12 -7.15 14.12
C THR A 66 2.98 -7.25 15.14
N THR A 67 2.17 -8.31 15.08
CA THR A 67 1.09 -8.57 16.06
C THR A 67 1.64 -8.72 17.47
N LEU A 68 2.70 -9.52 17.62
CA LEU A 68 3.36 -9.71 18.91
C LEU A 68 3.97 -8.41 19.45
N TRP A 69 4.56 -7.60 18.57
CA TRP A 69 5.15 -6.31 18.91
C TRP A 69 4.11 -5.28 19.37
N LEU A 70 3.00 -5.14 18.64
CA LEU A 70 1.93 -4.18 18.96
C LEU A 70 1.15 -4.57 20.22
N GLY A 71 1.21 -5.84 20.60
CA GLY A 71 0.51 -6.40 21.74
C GLY A 71 -0.75 -7.15 21.31
N PRO A 72 -1.00 -8.34 21.89
CA PRO A 72 -2.12 -9.18 21.51
C PRO A 72 -3.45 -8.57 21.96
N CYS A 73 -4.19 -7.97 21.03
CA CYS A 73 -5.56 -7.52 21.26
C CYS A 73 -6.43 -7.80 20.02
N GLU A 74 -7.75 -7.89 20.21
CA GLU A 74 -8.70 -8.23 19.14
C GLU A 74 -8.55 -7.31 17.92
N ILE A 75 -8.42 -6.00 18.15
CA ILE A 75 -8.24 -5.00 17.09
C ILE A 75 -6.95 -5.26 16.30
N VAL A 76 -5.84 -5.57 16.98
CA VAL A 76 -4.54 -5.86 16.35
C VAL A 76 -4.61 -7.17 15.56
N TYR A 77 -5.33 -8.18 16.02
CA TYR A 77 -5.51 -9.43 15.26
C TYR A 77 -6.29 -9.19 13.97
N ILE A 78 -7.44 -8.52 14.07
CA ILE A 78 -8.27 -8.18 12.90
C ILE A 78 -7.42 -7.35 11.93
N TRP A 79 -6.79 -6.28 12.42
CA TRP A 79 -5.93 -5.41 11.60
C TRP A 79 -4.81 -6.21 10.91
N SER A 80 -4.10 -7.08 11.62
CA SER A 80 -2.97 -7.83 11.06
C SER A 80 -3.41 -8.83 9.98
N ILE A 81 -4.52 -9.54 10.21
CA ILE A 81 -5.08 -10.49 9.23
C ILE A 81 -5.47 -9.75 7.95
N PHE A 82 -6.20 -8.64 8.08
CA PHE A 82 -6.69 -7.90 6.92
C PHE A 82 -5.57 -7.19 6.15
N ASN A 83 -4.57 -6.63 6.82
CA ASN A 83 -3.41 -6.04 6.13
C ASN A 83 -2.54 -7.12 5.47
N CYS A 84 -2.31 -8.26 6.13
CA CYS A 84 -1.60 -9.39 5.53
C CYS A 84 -2.32 -9.91 4.29
N PHE A 85 -3.64 -10.08 4.37
CA PHE A 85 -4.45 -10.47 3.22
C PHE A 85 -4.43 -9.43 2.11
N GLY A 86 -4.60 -8.14 2.44
CA GLY A 86 -4.59 -7.04 1.47
C GLY A 86 -3.29 -6.96 0.68
N LEU A 87 -2.14 -7.09 1.37
CA LEU A 87 -0.82 -7.11 0.73
C LEU A 87 -0.66 -8.31 -0.21
N ASN A 88 -0.95 -9.53 0.27
CA ASN A 88 -0.85 -10.72 -0.56
C ASN A 88 -1.80 -10.67 -1.76
N PHE A 89 -3.02 -10.22 -1.54
CA PHE A 89 -4.01 -10.06 -2.61
C PHE A 89 -3.52 -9.07 -3.68
N GLU A 90 -2.95 -7.93 -3.27
CA GLU A 90 -2.34 -6.98 -4.18
C GLU A 90 -1.23 -7.62 -5.02
N LEU A 91 -0.32 -8.37 -4.39
CA LEU A 91 0.77 -9.08 -5.07
C LEU A 91 0.24 -10.14 -6.04
N TRP A 92 -0.74 -10.94 -5.64
CA TRP A 92 -1.34 -11.96 -6.50
C TRP A 92 -2.07 -11.35 -7.69
N VAL A 93 -2.79 -10.24 -7.49
CA VAL A 93 -3.43 -9.51 -8.58
C VAL A 93 -2.39 -8.95 -9.54
N GLN A 94 -1.28 -8.40 -9.05
CA GLN A 94 -0.18 -7.95 -9.90
C GLN A 94 0.41 -9.11 -10.72
N GLN A 95 0.70 -10.24 -10.09
CA GLN A 95 1.18 -11.45 -10.79
C GLN A 95 0.17 -11.96 -11.81
N PHE A 96 -1.13 -11.95 -11.49
CA PHE A 96 -2.19 -12.35 -12.40
C PHE A 96 -2.22 -11.49 -13.67
N PHE A 97 -2.04 -10.16 -13.54
CA PHE A 97 -1.97 -9.26 -14.69
C PHE A 97 -0.69 -9.41 -15.53
N GLN A 98 0.38 -10.01 -14.96
CA GLN A 98 1.60 -10.35 -15.71
C GLN A 98 1.45 -11.65 -16.54
N LEU A 99 0.39 -12.43 -16.33
CA LEU A 99 0.13 -13.63 -17.13
C LEU A 99 -0.44 -13.27 -18.51
N LYS A 100 -0.13 -14.09 -19.52
CA LYS A 100 -0.80 -14.02 -20.83
C LYS A 100 -2.24 -14.54 -20.69
N PRO A 101 -3.25 -13.89 -21.31
CA PRO A 101 -3.16 -12.82 -22.33
C PRO A 101 -3.19 -11.39 -21.77
N PHE A 102 -3.29 -11.21 -20.44
CA PHE A 102 -3.45 -9.88 -19.83
C PHE A 102 -2.23 -8.99 -20.04
N ALA A 103 -1.02 -9.55 -19.89
CA ALA A 103 0.22 -8.82 -20.15
C ALA A 103 0.31 -8.31 -21.60
N ASP A 104 -0.04 -9.15 -22.59
CA ASP A 104 -0.03 -8.76 -24.00
C ASP A 104 -1.08 -7.69 -24.30
N LYS A 105 -2.25 -7.79 -23.66
CA LYS A 105 -3.31 -6.78 -23.79
C LYS A 105 -2.88 -5.45 -23.17
N GLU A 106 -2.23 -5.47 -22.03
CA GLU A 106 -1.71 -4.28 -21.36
C GLU A 106 -0.56 -3.64 -22.15
N ALA A 107 0.34 -4.42 -22.74
CA ALA A 107 1.41 -3.93 -23.60
C ALA A 107 0.89 -3.18 -24.84
N ASN A 108 -0.31 -3.56 -25.32
CA ASN A 108 -0.97 -2.88 -26.43
C ASN A 108 -1.77 -1.62 -26.01
N MET A 109 -1.90 -1.33 -24.72
CA MET A 109 -2.57 -0.12 -24.23
C MET A 109 -1.58 1.04 -24.10
N SER A 110 -2.08 2.26 -24.27
CA SER A 110 -1.29 3.44 -23.90
C SER A 110 -1.05 3.46 -22.38
N GLU A 111 0.13 3.93 -21.97
CA GLU A 111 0.49 4.05 -20.55
C GLU A 111 -0.55 4.85 -19.77
N ALA A 112 -1.10 5.90 -20.37
CA ALA A 112 -2.15 6.72 -19.76
C ALA A 112 -3.42 5.90 -19.47
N THR A 113 -3.81 4.99 -20.37
CA THR A 113 -4.96 4.12 -20.19
C THR A 113 -4.70 3.05 -19.13
N SER A 114 -3.50 2.44 -19.13
CA SER A 114 -3.09 1.51 -18.06
C SER A 114 -3.13 2.19 -16.69
N ARG A 115 -2.58 3.41 -16.56
CA ARG A 115 -2.66 4.19 -15.31
C ARG A 115 -4.11 4.48 -14.91
N ARG A 116 -4.97 4.79 -15.88
CA ARG A 116 -6.40 4.99 -15.65
C ARG A 116 -7.06 3.79 -15.02
N ILE A 117 -6.92 2.63 -15.63
CA ILE A 117 -7.46 1.36 -15.15
C ILE A 117 -6.90 1.01 -13.78
N ARG A 118 -5.57 1.08 -13.59
CA ARG A 118 -4.93 0.75 -12.32
C ARG A 118 -5.34 1.67 -11.17
N SER A 119 -5.75 2.91 -11.44
CA SER A 119 -6.24 3.80 -10.38
C SER A 119 -7.63 3.45 -9.88
N ILE A 120 -8.42 2.70 -10.65
CA ILE A 120 -9.70 2.14 -10.17
C ILE A 120 -9.40 1.15 -9.03
N PHE A 121 -8.43 0.25 -9.25
CA PHE A 121 -7.97 -0.68 -8.22
C PHE A 121 -7.26 0.05 -7.08
N GLY A 122 -6.44 1.06 -7.38
CA GLY A 122 -5.82 1.91 -6.37
C GLY A 122 -6.82 2.64 -5.47
N ALA A 123 -7.97 3.06 -6.01
CA ALA A 123 -9.06 3.63 -5.20
C ALA A 123 -9.69 2.60 -4.27
N ALA A 124 -9.82 1.34 -4.72
CA ALA A 124 -10.25 0.23 -3.86
C ALA A 124 -9.26 0.00 -2.71
N ASN A 125 -7.97 -0.08 -3.03
CA ASN A 125 -6.90 -0.28 -2.05
C ASN A 125 -6.83 0.89 -1.06
N PHE A 126 -6.93 2.12 -1.54
CA PHE A 126 -7.02 3.31 -0.71
C PHE A 126 -8.10 3.16 0.37
N TRP A 127 -9.33 2.79 -0.02
CA TRP A 127 -10.41 2.64 0.96
C TRP A 127 -10.18 1.49 1.93
N ALA A 128 -9.61 0.37 1.47
CA ALA A 128 -9.22 -0.72 2.35
C ALA A 128 -8.19 -0.27 3.40
N ILE A 129 -7.15 0.46 2.97
CA ILE A 129 -6.14 1.06 3.86
C ILE A 129 -6.79 2.02 4.85
N VAL A 130 -7.69 2.90 4.39
CA VAL A 130 -8.43 3.82 5.27
C VAL A 130 -9.24 3.06 6.31
N PHE A 131 -9.99 2.03 5.92
CA PHE A 131 -10.77 1.22 6.87
C PHE A 131 -9.90 0.56 7.93
N TYR A 132 -8.73 0.03 7.55
CA TYR A 132 -7.82 -0.61 8.50
C TYR A 132 -7.19 0.40 9.46
N ASN A 133 -6.87 1.61 8.98
CA ASN A 133 -6.41 2.68 9.86
C ASN A 133 -7.51 3.18 10.80
N ILE A 134 -8.76 3.29 10.32
CA ILE A 134 -9.91 3.62 11.16
C ILE A 134 -10.08 2.58 12.27
N LEU A 135 -9.99 1.28 11.92
CA LEU A 135 -10.07 0.18 12.87
C LEU A 135 -8.96 0.27 13.94
N ALA A 136 -7.71 0.48 13.52
CA ALA A 136 -6.56 0.54 14.43
C ALA A 136 -6.56 1.76 15.36
N LEU A 137 -7.02 2.93 14.86
CA LEU A 137 -6.98 4.19 15.60
C LEU A 137 -8.25 4.46 16.43
N ASN A 138 -9.36 3.76 16.16
CA ASN A 138 -10.63 3.96 16.85
C ASN A 138 -11.15 2.63 17.43
N SER A 139 -12.18 2.05 16.80
CA SER A 139 -12.82 0.83 17.22
C SER A 139 -13.40 0.09 16.02
N LEU A 140 -13.66 -1.21 16.20
CA LEU A 140 -14.34 -2.04 15.21
C LEU A 140 -15.75 -1.52 14.91
N GLU A 141 -16.48 -1.09 15.93
CA GLU A 141 -17.84 -0.54 15.80
C GLU A 141 -17.86 0.69 14.90
N PHE A 142 -16.88 1.59 15.07
CA PHE A 142 -16.76 2.78 14.25
C PHE A 142 -16.39 2.44 12.80
N ALA A 143 -15.45 1.51 12.59
CA ALA A 143 -15.11 1.04 11.24
C ALA A 143 -16.32 0.43 10.51
N LEU A 144 -17.11 -0.40 11.21
CA LEU A 144 -18.34 -1.00 10.67
C LEU A 144 -19.43 0.04 10.39
N LEU A 145 -19.56 1.06 11.23
CA LEU A 145 -20.49 2.18 11.02
C LEU A 145 -20.15 2.93 9.72
N VAL A 146 -18.87 3.26 9.53
CA VAL A 146 -18.38 3.93 8.31
C VAL A 146 -18.61 3.04 7.08
N ALA A 147 -18.30 1.73 7.17
CA ALA A 147 -18.52 0.79 6.07
C ALA A 147 -20.01 0.68 5.70
N LYS A 148 -20.91 0.57 6.70
CA LYS A 148 -22.37 0.57 6.49
C LYS A 148 -22.85 1.89 5.87
N ARG A 149 -22.27 3.02 6.25
CA ARG A 149 -22.59 4.32 5.66
C ARG A 149 -22.22 4.38 4.18
N ILE A 150 -21.00 3.95 3.85
CA ILE A 150 -20.46 4.04 2.49
C ILE A 150 -21.09 3.02 1.56
N PHE A 151 -21.22 1.75 1.96
CA PHE A 151 -21.62 0.68 1.05
C PHE A 151 -23.12 0.38 1.03
N LEU A 152 -23.85 0.63 2.12
CA LEU A 152 -25.25 0.23 2.24
C LEU A 152 -26.19 1.44 2.25
N THR A 153 -26.08 2.31 3.25
CA THR A 153 -27.07 3.39 3.44
C THR A 153 -26.84 4.60 2.52
N GLY A 154 -25.61 4.83 2.07
CA GLY A 154 -25.27 5.90 1.12
C GLY A 154 -25.32 5.46 -0.35
N PHE A 155 -25.57 4.19 -0.62
CA PHE A 155 -25.59 3.65 -1.98
C PHE A 155 -26.87 4.10 -2.72
N PRO A 156 -26.79 4.50 -4.00
CA PRO A 156 -25.59 4.53 -4.86
C PRO A 156 -24.82 5.86 -4.83
N PHE A 157 -25.50 6.98 -4.56
CA PHE A 157 -24.95 8.32 -4.84
C PHE A 157 -23.72 8.66 -4.01
N SER A 158 -23.75 8.41 -2.69
CA SER A 158 -22.61 8.69 -1.82
C SER A 158 -21.46 7.75 -2.15
N THR A 159 -21.72 6.47 -2.39
CA THR A 159 -20.71 5.46 -2.71
C THR A 159 -19.95 5.83 -3.99
N PHE A 160 -20.68 6.13 -5.07
CA PHE A 160 -20.06 6.48 -6.34
C PHE A 160 -19.37 7.84 -6.32
N SER A 161 -19.92 8.82 -5.58
CA SER A 161 -19.26 10.12 -5.42
C SER A 161 -17.93 9.99 -4.68
N ILE A 162 -17.93 9.24 -3.57
CA ILE A 162 -16.72 8.97 -2.79
C ILE A 162 -15.69 8.21 -3.63
N TRP A 163 -16.12 7.18 -4.35
CA TRP A 163 -15.25 6.40 -5.23
C TRP A 163 -14.66 7.26 -6.34
N PHE A 164 -15.47 8.10 -7.00
CA PHE A 164 -15.02 8.99 -8.05
C PHE A 164 -13.99 10.00 -7.56
N ILE A 165 -14.24 10.64 -6.42
CA ILE A 165 -13.28 11.57 -5.80
C ILE A 165 -11.97 10.85 -5.48
N THR A 166 -12.06 9.64 -4.91
CA THR A 166 -10.88 8.84 -4.56
C THR A 166 -10.10 8.43 -5.80
N TYR A 167 -10.78 7.98 -6.85
CA TYR A 167 -10.19 7.67 -8.14
C TYR A 167 -9.42 8.87 -8.70
N CYS A 168 -10.03 10.06 -8.69
CA CYS A 168 -9.36 11.29 -9.13
C CYS A 168 -8.13 11.61 -8.26
N GLY A 169 -8.22 11.43 -6.94
CA GLY A 169 -7.09 11.58 -6.03
C GLY A 169 -5.94 10.63 -6.37
N VAL A 170 -6.24 9.34 -6.58
CA VAL A 170 -5.25 8.34 -6.97
C VAL A 170 -4.63 8.67 -8.33
N GLN A 171 -5.41 9.13 -9.31
CA GLN A 171 -4.85 9.59 -10.60
C GLN A 171 -3.80 10.69 -10.40
N LEU A 172 -4.13 11.70 -9.59
CA LEU A 172 -3.23 12.82 -9.32
C LEU A 172 -1.94 12.36 -8.63
N ILE A 173 -2.05 11.43 -7.68
CA ILE A 173 -0.89 10.85 -7.01
C ILE A 173 0.01 10.11 -8.00
N LYS A 174 -0.57 9.23 -8.83
CA LYS A 174 0.19 8.47 -9.82
C LYS A 174 0.86 9.36 -10.86
N GLU A 175 0.19 10.42 -11.27
CA GLU A 175 0.75 11.38 -12.22
C GLU A 175 1.88 12.20 -11.59
N ARG A 176 1.74 12.59 -10.31
CA ARG A 176 2.81 13.23 -9.54
C ARG A 176 4.03 12.32 -9.42
N GLU A 177 3.85 11.05 -9.07
CA GLU A 177 4.92 10.07 -8.95
C GLU A 177 5.65 9.86 -10.28
N ARG A 178 4.91 9.79 -11.40
CA ARG A 178 5.50 9.73 -12.74
C ARG A 178 6.39 10.94 -13.04
N ILE A 179 5.89 12.15 -12.75
CA ILE A 179 6.66 13.38 -12.99
C ILE A 179 7.93 13.43 -12.13
N LEU A 180 7.85 12.94 -10.89
CA LEU A 180 9.02 12.86 -10.02
C LEU A 180 10.05 11.87 -10.55
N ALA A 181 9.62 10.67 -10.97
CA ALA A 181 10.51 9.67 -11.55
C ALA A 181 11.26 10.19 -12.80
N ILE A 182 10.54 10.88 -13.70
CA ILE A 182 11.17 11.48 -14.89
C ILE A 182 12.24 12.51 -14.51
N ARG A 183 11.96 13.37 -13.51
CA ARG A 183 12.95 14.37 -13.06
C ARG A 183 14.16 13.74 -12.37
N GLU A 184 13.97 12.63 -11.68
CA GLU A 184 15.07 11.89 -11.04
C GLU A 184 15.97 11.25 -12.11
N GLU A 185 15.37 10.62 -13.14
CA GLU A 185 16.11 10.09 -14.29
C GLU A 185 16.88 11.18 -15.06
N GLU A 186 16.30 12.37 -15.23
CA GLU A 186 16.98 13.52 -15.85
C GLU A 186 18.20 13.97 -15.02
N LYS A 187 18.03 14.11 -13.70
CA LYS A 187 19.13 14.48 -12.80
C LYS A 187 20.26 13.45 -12.76
N ASP A 188 19.92 12.17 -12.84
CA ASP A 188 20.93 11.11 -12.81
C ASP A 188 21.71 11.06 -14.12
N LYS A 189 21.08 11.39 -15.26
CA LYS A 189 21.78 11.61 -16.53
C LYS A 189 22.71 12.82 -16.47
N GLU A 190 22.25 13.94 -15.93
CA GLU A 190 23.07 15.16 -15.76
C GLU A 190 24.28 14.95 -14.84
N LYS A 191 24.21 14.05 -13.86
CA LYS A 191 25.36 13.71 -12.98
C LYS A 191 26.33 12.71 -13.62
N ALA A 192 25.88 11.98 -14.63
CA ALA A 192 26.69 10.98 -15.33
C ALA A 192 27.47 11.57 -16.51
N GLU A 193 27.08 12.76 -16.99
CA GLU A 193 27.80 13.61 -17.95
C GLU A 193 28.83 14.52 -17.26
#